data_AF-A0A7K4R7R5-F1
#
_entry.id   AF-A0A7K4R7R5-F1
#
_cell.length_a   1.000
_cell.length_b   1.000
_cell.length_c   1.000
_cell.angle_alpha   90.00
_cell.angle_beta   90.00
_cell.angle_gamma   90.00
#
_symmetry.space_group_name_H-M   'P 1'
#
loop_
_entity.id
_entity.type
_entity.pdbx_description
1 polymer ?
#
loop_
_entity_poly.entity_id
_entity_poly.type
_entity_poly.pdbx_seq_one_letter_code
_entity_poly.pdbx_strand_id
1 'polypeptide(L)'
;MEMLVREKGVNSFQMFMTYKDLYMLRDSELYQVLRACRDFGAIARVHAENGELVAEGAKEALDLGITGPEGIEISRPEELEAEATHRVITIANRTHCPVYLVNVSSMSAGDVIAAAKMQGKVVYAETTTAHATLTGLHYYHQDWFHAAAYVTVPPLRLDTNTSAYLMSLLANFLGTSLHGYPTPVGHHSLGAPFPGHPALQAPHGVSAPFHGYPSPWAPHSLGTEFPG
;
A
#
# COMPACT_ATOMS: atom_id res chain seq x y z
N MET A 1 -10.42 21.14 2.49
CA MET A 1 -9.12 20.84 3.16
C MET A 1 -8.87 21.81 4.30
N GLU A 2 -8.85 23.12 4.05
CA GLU A 2 -8.56 24.14 5.08
C GLU A 2 -9.36 24.01 6.39
N MET A 3 -10.69 23.93 6.33
CA MET A 3 -11.54 23.75 7.52
C MET A 3 -11.17 22.49 8.31
N LEU A 4 -10.86 21.38 7.63
CA LEU A 4 -10.49 20.12 8.31
C LEU A 4 -9.18 20.29 9.10
N VAL A 5 -8.21 21.02 8.55
CA VAL A 5 -6.94 21.30 9.23
C VAL A 5 -7.14 22.26 10.40
N ARG A 6 -7.79 23.41 10.16
CA ARG A 6 -7.89 24.49 11.14
C ARG A 6 -8.86 24.17 12.28
N GLU A 7 -9.95 23.46 12.01
CA GLU A 7 -11.05 23.31 12.95
C GLU A 7 -11.28 21.87 13.42
N LYS A 8 -10.82 20.87 12.65
CA LYS A 8 -11.08 19.45 12.95
C LYS A 8 -9.83 18.67 13.34
N GLY A 9 -8.66 19.31 13.34
CA GLY A 9 -7.39 18.67 13.73
C GLY A 9 -6.87 17.62 12.74
N VAL A 10 -7.37 17.62 11.50
CA VAL A 10 -6.89 16.71 10.45
C VAL A 10 -5.60 17.24 9.85
N ASN A 11 -4.51 16.49 9.89
CA ASN A 11 -3.20 16.92 9.39
C ASN A 11 -2.63 16.05 8.27
N SER A 12 -3.42 15.12 7.73
CA SER A 12 -3.02 14.29 6.59
C SER A 12 -4.19 14.04 5.64
N PHE A 13 -3.88 13.93 4.35
CA PHE A 13 -4.85 13.66 3.30
C PHE A 13 -4.35 12.52 2.42
N GLN A 14 -5.25 11.59 2.08
CA GLN A 14 -4.96 10.45 1.21
C GLN A 14 -5.36 10.76 -0.23
N MET A 15 -4.44 10.50 -1.16
CA MET A 15 -4.65 10.61 -2.60
C MET A 15 -4.30 9.28 -3.29
N PHE A 16 -4.87 9.06 -4.47
CA PHE A 16 -4.66 7.84 -5.24
C PHE A 16 -4.20 8.19 -6.66
N MET A 17 -3.17 7.50 -7.14
CA MET A 17 -2.71 7.55 -8.54
C MET A 17 -3.28 6.41 -9.38
N THR A 18 -4.01 5.50 -8.73
CA THR A 18 -4.72 4.36 -9.30
C THR A 18 -6.22 4.46 -9.00
N TYR A 19 -6.98 3.42 -9.32
CA TYR A 19 -8.45 3.41 -9.30
C TYR A 19 -9.01 4.44 -10.28
N LYS A 20 -8.65 4.25 -11.56
CA LYS A 20 -9.18 5.02 -12.68
C LYS A 20 -10.71 5.09 -12.60
N ASP A 21 -11.25 6.27 -12.90
CA ASP A 21 -12.68 6.59 -12.85
C ASP A 21 -13.35 6.56 -11.45
N LEU A 22 -12.61 6.27 -10.37
CA LEU A 22 -13.12 6.25 -8.99
C LEU A 22 -12.43 7.25 -8.07
N TYR A 23 -11.12 7.08 -7.85
CA TYR A 23 -10.34 7.89 -6.89
C TYR A 23 -9.09 8.53 -7.52
N MET A 24 -8.73 8.13 -8.74
CA MET A 24 -7.50 8.55 -9.40
C MET A 24 -7.47 10.07 -9.63
N LEU A 25 -6.39 10.70 -9.17
CA LEU A 25 -6.05 12.08 -9.52
C LEU A 25 -5.04 12.10 -10.67
N ARG A 26 -5.22 13.05 -11.60
CA ARG A 26 -4.24 13.34 -12.65
C ARG A 26 -3.11 14.19 -12.09
N ASP A 27 -1.98 14.24 -12.80
CA ASP A 27 -0.79 14.98 -12.35
C ASP A 27 -1.05 16.45 -12.06
N SER A 28 -1.90 17.11 -12.87
CA SER A 28 -2.28 18.50 -12.66
C SER A 28 -3.06 18.69 -11.36
N GLU A 29 -3.93 17.75 -11.01
CA GLU A 29 -4.72 17.76 -9.77
C GLU A 29 -3.82 17.44 -8.57
N LEU A 30 -2.94 16.45 -8.68
CA LEU A 30 -1.91 16.16 -7.67
C LEU A 30 -1.07 17.40 -7.39
N TYR A 31 -0.60 18.11 -8.41
CA TYR A 31 0.16 19.35 -8.22
C TYR A 31 -0.61 20.39 -7.39
N GLN A 32 -1.90 20.61 -7.68
CA GLN A 32 -2.71 21.56 -6.91
C GLN A 32 -2.94 21.09 -5.47
N VAL A 33 -3.24 19.80 -5.27
CA VAL A 33 -3.49 19.22 -3.94
C VAL A 33 -2.24 19.23 -3.08
N LEU A 34 -1.06 18.89 -3.63
CA LEU A 34 0.21 18.95 -2.90
C LEU A 34 0.57 20.38 -2.51
N ARG A 35 0.32 21.34 -3.40
CA ARG A 35 0.49 22.77 -3.05
C ARG A 35 -0.44 23.17 -1.89
N ALA A 36 -1.70 22.74 -1.91
CA ALA A 36 -2.64 23.00 -0.83
C ALA A 36 -2.23 22.33 0.49
N CYS A 37 -1.76 21.08 0.46
CA CYS A 37 -1.22 20.39 1.64
C CYS A 37 -0.06 21.18 2.26
N ARG A 38 0.89 21.65 1.44
CA ARG A 38 1.98 22.52 1.91
C ARG A 38 1.45 23.79 2.58
N ASP A 39 0.53 24.49 1.93
CA ASP A 39 0.02 25.79 2.42
C ASP A 39 -0.72 25.64 3.77
N PHE A 40 -1.34 24.49 4.02
CA PHE A 40 -2.01 24.18 5.29
C PHE A 40 -1.13 23.46 6.30
N GLY A 41 0.12 23.10 5.96
CA GLY A 41 0.99 22.31 6.84
C GLY A 41 0.53 20.86 7.05
N ALA A 42 -0.16 20.27 6.07
CA ALA A 42 -0.64 18.89 6.10
C ALA A 42 0.28 17.94 5.31
N ILE A 43 0.27 16.67 5.70
CA ILE A 43 1.00 15.59 5.02
C ILE A 43 0.17 15.00 3.88
N ALA A 44 0.78 14.94 2.70
CA ALA A 44 0.21 14.29 1.53
C ALA A 44 0.54 12.78 1.52
N ARG A 45 -0.45 11.94 1.83
CA ARG A 45 -0.35 10.48 1.71
C ARG A 45 -0.75 10.05 0.30
N VAL A 46 0.06 9.22 -0.36
CA VAL A 46 -0.17 8.85 -1.76
C VAL A 46 -0.04 7.35 -1.96
N HIS A 47 -1.10 6.75 -2.48
CA HIS A 47 -1.07 5.39 -3.05
C HIS A 47 -0.57 5.49 -4.48
N ALA A 48 0.65 5.00 -4.72
CA ALA A 48 1.39 5.25 -5.95
C ALA A 48 1.49 4.00 -6.84
N GLU A 49 0.48 3.79 -7.68
CA GLU A 49 0.53 2.87 -8.83
C GLU A 49 0.02 3.63 -10.06
N ASN A 50 0.53 3.34 -11.26
CA ASN A 50 0.05 3.97 -12.47
C ASN A 50 -1.35 3.46 -12.84
N GLY A 51 -2.39 4.23 -12.53
CA GLY A 51 -3.79 3.83 -12.71
C GLY A 51 -4.22 3.53 -14.15
N GLU A 52 -3.60 4.18 -15.14
CA GLU A 52 -3.89 3.90 -16.56
C GLU A 52 -3.36 2.52 -16.95
N LEU A 53 -2.08 2.25 -16.64
CA LEU A 53 -1.46 0.96 -16.94
C LEU A 53 -2.06 -0.18 -16.12
N VAL A 54 -2.45 0.10 -14.87
CA VAL A 54 -3.22 -0.85 -14.04
C VAL A 54 -4.54 -1.24 -14.72
N ALA A 55 -5.27 -0.28 -15.28
CA ALA A 55 -6.55 -0.55 -15.93
C ALA A 55 -6.37 -1.37 -17.22
N GLU A 56 -5.39 -1.03 -18.04
CA GLU A 56 -5.07 -1.80 -19.25
C GLU A 56 -4.54 -3.20 -18.93
N GLY A 57 -3.63 -3.34 -17.96
CA GLY A 57 -3.11 -4.65 -17.54
C GLY A 57 -4.18 -5.57 -16.95
N ALA A 58 -5.15 -5.01 -16.22
CA ALA A 58 -6.29 -5.76 -15.71
C ALA A 58 -7.20 -6.27 -16.85
N LYS A 59 -7.43 -5.42 -17.85
CA LYS A 59 -8.18 -5.79 -19.05
C LYS A 59 -7.46 -6.87 -19.86
N GLU A 60 -6.16 -6.70 -20.09
CA GLU A 60 -5.33 -7.66 -20.83
C GLU A 60 -5.31 -9.03 -20.15
N ALA A 61 -5.16 -9.08 -18.82
CA ALA A 61 -5.22 -10.32 -18.06
C ALA A 61 -6.57 -11.05 -18.25
N LEU A 62 -7.69 -10.32 -18.21
CA LEU A 62 -9.02 -10.90 -18.48
C LEU A 62 -9.18 -11.38 -19.92
N ASP A 63 -8.69 -10.62 -20.89
CA ASP A 63 -8.74 -10.97 -22.32
C ASP A 63 -7.94 -12.26 -22.59
N LEU A 64 -6.89 -12.53 -21.81
CA LEU A 64 -6.12 -13.77 -21.81
C LEU A 64 -6.77 -14.92 -21.01
N GLY A 65 -7.95 -14.69 -20.41
CA GLY A 65 -8.67 -15.68 -19.62
C GLY A 65 -8.14 -15.87 -18.19
N ILE A 66 -7.27 -14.97 -17.71
CA ILE A 66 -6.75 -15.01 -16.35
C ILE A 66 -7.79 -14.39 -15.42
N THR A 67 -8.58 -15.26 -14.78
CA THR A 67 -9.69 -14.85 -13.90
C THR A 67 -9.51 -15.33 -12.47
N GLY A 68 -8.34 -15.83 -12.07
CA GLY A 68 -8.02 -16.17 -10.69
C GLY A 68 -7.33 -15.01 -9.95
N PRO A 69 -7.08 -15.17 -8.63
CA PRO A 69 -6.43 -14.14 -7.81
C PRO A 69 -5.02 -13.77 -8.29
N GLU A 70 -4.31 -14.66 -8.96
CA GLU A 70 -3.01 -14.41 -9.62
C GLU A 70 -3.04 -13.24 -10.60
N GLY A 71 -4.22 -12.94 -11.17
CA GLY A 71 -4.41 -11.79 -12.03
C GLY A 71 -4.05 -10.45 -11.37
N ILE A 72 -4.13 -10.32 -10.04
CA ILE A 72 -3.80 -9.06 -9.34
C ILE A 72 -2.30 -8.73 -9.41
N GLU A 73 -1.45 -9.75 -9.40
CA GLU A 73 0.02 -9.58 -9.48
C GLU A 73 0.42 -9.36 -10.94
N ILE A 74 -0.12 -10.16 -11.85
CA ILE A 74 0.15 -10.11 -13.29
C ILE A 74 -0.26 -8.76 -13.90
N SER A 75 -1.44 -8.24 -13.52
CA SER A 75 -1.95 -6.97 -14.07
C SER A 75 -1.25 -5.72 -13.53
N ARG A 76 -0.44 -5.85 -12.47
CA ARG A 76 0.16 -4.74 -11.73
C ARG A 76 1.62 -5.01 -11.36
N PRO A 77 2.50 -5.25 -12.35
CA PRO A 77 3.91 -5.52 -12.08
C PRO A 77 4.57 -4.33 -11.37
N GLU A 78 5.65 -4.58 -10.63
CA GLU A 78 6.22 -3.59 -9.72
C GLU A 78 6.73 -2.30 -10.37
N GLU A 79 7.03 -2.33 -11.67
CA GLU A 79 7.40 -1.14 -12.44
C GLU A 79 6.30 -0.06 -12.45
N LEU A 80 5.02 -0.44 -12.37
CA LEU A 80 3.90 0.51 -12.29
C LEU A 80 3.86 1.25 -10.95
N GLU A 81 4.30 0.60 -9.87
CA GLU A 81 4.45 1.22 -8.55
C GLU A 81 5.67 2.14 -8.54
N ALA A 82 6.79 1.67 -9.09
CA ALA A 82 8.04 2.43 -9.15
C ALA A 82 7.90 3.71 -9.99
N GLU A 83 7.26 3.64 -11.16
CA GLU A 83 6.98 4.79 -12.02
C GLU A 83 6.15 5.85 -11.28
N ALA A 84 5.01 5.44 -10.72
CA ALA A 84 4.11 6.34 -10.01
C ALA A 84 4.78 6.95 -8.77
N THR A 85 5.55 6.16 -8.04
CA THR A 85 6.36 6.61 -6.89
C THR A 85 7.35 7.69 -7.32
N HIS A 86 8.09 7.46 -8.41
CA HIS A 86 9.04 8.43 -8.95
C HIS A 86 8.33 9.72 -9.40
N ARG A 87 7.20 9.58 -10.09
CA ARG A 87 6.40 10.71 -10.59
C ARG A 87 5.86 11.57 -9.46
N VAL A 88 5.24 11.00 -8.43
CA VAL A 88 4.70 11.81 -7.34
C VAL A 88 5.79 12.46 -6.48
N ILE A 89 6.93 11.79 -6.26
CA ILE A 89 8.09 12.40 -5.62
C ILE A 89 8.57 13.63 -6.41
N THR A 90 8.55 13.54 -7.75
CA THR A 90 8.92 14.66 -8.62
C THR A 90 7.95 15.84 -8.46
N ILE A 91 6.63 15.58 -8.50
CA ILE A 91 5.60 16.61 -8.30
C ILE A 91 5.70 17.24 -6.89
N ALA A 92 5.89 16.42 -5.86
CA ALA A 92 6.05 16.85 -4.48
C ALA A 92 7.28 17.76 -4.31
N ASN A 93 8.40 17.38 -4.90
CA ASN A 93 9.61 18.19 -4.88
C ASN A 93 9.42 19.54 -5.59
N ARG A 94 8.67 19.57 -6.70
CA ARG A 94 8.35 20.83 -7.41
C ARG A 94 7.40 21.74 -6.64
N THR A 95 6.52 21.17 -5.82
CA THR A 95 5.57 21.94 -4.99
C THR A 95 6.14 22.30 -3.62
N HIS A 96 7.30 21.76 -3.25
CA HIS A 96 7.88 21.83 -1.90
C HIS A 96 6.94 21.28 -0.81
N CYS A 97 6.15 20.26 -1.16
CA CYS A 97 5.31 19.56 -0.20
C CYS A 97 6.01 18.27 0.24
N PRO A 98 6.10 17.97 1.56
CA PRO A 98 6.44 16.63 2.03
C PRO A 98 5.43 15.61 1.49
N VAL A 99 5.92 14.48 0.98
CA VAL A 99 5.08 13.38 0.52
C VAL A 99 5.34 12.12 1.35
N TYR A 100 4.27 11.38 1.60
CA TYR A 100 4.28 10.15 2.37
C TYR A 100 3.70 9.02 1.50
N LEU A 101 4.54 8.09 1.05
CA LEU A 101 4.14 6.99 0.17
C LEU A 101 3.55 5.86 1.01
N VAL A 102 2.34 5.42 0.67
CA VAL A 102 1.65 4.35 1.43
C VAL A 102 1.80 3.00 0.75
N ASN A 103 1.79 1.94 1.56
CA ASN A 103 1.78 0.54 1.12
C ASN A 103 2.92 0.17 0.14
N VAL A 104 4.14 0.68 0.37
CA VAL A 104 5.29 0.34 -0.47
C VAL A 104 5.50 -1.17 -0.46
N SER A 105 5.39 -1.78 -1.64
CA SER A 105 5.30 -3.24 -1.79
C SER A 105 6.50 -3.87 -2.47
N SER A 106 7.29 -3.09 -3.22
CA SER A 106 8.33 -3.60 -4.12
C SER A 106 9.71 -3.04 -3.83
N MET A 107 10.73 -3.79 -4.25
CA MET A 107 12.12 -3.34 -4.17
C MET A 107 12.33 -2.12 -5.08
N SER A 108 11.77 -2.15 -6.29
CA SER A 108 11.86 -1.04 -7.25
C SER A 108 11.30 0.27 -6.71
N ALA A 109 10.13 0.28 -6.06
CA ALA A 109 9.62 1.49 -5.41
C ALA A 109 10.49 1.91 -4.21
N GLY A 110 11.01 0.95 -3.45
CA GLY A 110 11.98 1.17 -2.37
C GLY A 110 13.24 1.90 -2.85
N ASP A 111 13.81 1.48 -3.98
CA ASP A 111 15.00 2.09 -4.59
C ASP A 111 14.75 3.54 -5.01
N VAL A 112 13.59 3.80 -5.63
CA VAL A 112 13.18 5.15 -6.01
C VAL A 112 13.10 6.06 -4.78
N ILE A 113 12.54 5.57 -3.67
CA ILE A 113 12.43 6.32 -2.41
C ILE A 113 13.81 6.55 -1.79
N ALA A 114 14.66 5.51 -1.74
CA ALA A 114 16.01 5.61 -1.20
C ALA A 114 16.85 6.63 -1.98
N ALA A 115 16.82 6.58 -3.30
CA ALA A 115 17.49 7.55 -4.17
C ALA A 115 16.98 8.98 -3.96
N ALA A 116 15.66 9.17 -3.85
CA ALA A 116 15.06 10.47 -3.59
C ALA A 116 15.52 11.06 -2.23
N LYS A 117 15.58 10.23 -1.19
CA LYS A 117 16.09 10.63 0.12
C LYS A 117 17.57 10.99 0.08
N MET A 118 18.40 10.22 -0.62
CA MET A 118 19.82 10.53 -0.80
C MET A 118 20.04 11.88 -1.51
N GLN A 119 19.10 12.30 -2.35
CA GLN A 119 19.08 13.62 -2.99
C GLN A 119 18.56 14.76 -2.09
N GLY A 120 18.22 14.48 -0.83
CA GLY A 120 17.70 15.47 0.11
C GLY A 120 16.23 15.84 -0.08
N LYS A 121 15.47 15.07 -0.88
CA LYS A 121 14.02 15.30 -1.06
C LYS A 121 13.28 14.90 0.22
N VAL A 122 12.24 15.66 0.56
CA VAL A 122 11.41 15.40 1.75
C VAL A 122 10.36 14.33 1.44
N VAL A 123 10.77 13.08 1.57
CA VAL A 123 9.95 11.89 1.29
C VAL A 123 9.91 11.00 2.52
N TYR A 124 8.71 10.54 2.86
CA TYR A 124 8.45 9.50 3.85
C TYR A 124 7.73 8.34 3.17
N ALA A 125 7.72 7.19 3.81
CA ALA A 125 7.05 6.01 3.28
C ALA A 125 6.45 5.17 4.41
N GLU A 126 5.61 4.22 4.07
CA GLU A 126 5.24 3.09 4.91
C GLU A 126 5.12 1.85 4.05
N THR A 127 5.30 0.72 4.69
CA THR A 127 4.92 -0.58 4.14
C THR A 127 3.97 -1.25 5.13
N THR A 128 3.27 -2.27 4.67
CA THR A 128 2.36 -3.05 5.52
C THR A 128 3.08 -4.27 6.08
N THR A 129 2.55 -4.84 7.17
CA THR A 129 3.03 -6.13 7.68
C THR A 129 2.99 -7.21 6.60
N ALA A 130 1.95 -7.23 5.75
CA ALA A 130 1.83 -8.20 4.68
C ALA A 130 3.00 -8.08 3.69
N HIS A 131 3.30 -6.88 3.19
CA HIS A 131 4.44 -6.64 2.28
C HIS A 131 5.80 -6.93 2.93
N ALA A 132 5.93 -6.62 4.22
CA ALA A 132 7.16 -6.83 4.98
C ALA A 132 7.41 -8.30 5.39
N THR A 133 6.45 -9.22 5.21
CA THR A 133 6.56 -10.59 5.74
C THR A 133 6.07 -11.69 4.80
N LEU A 134 5.26 -11.38 3.79
CA LEU A 134 4.62 -12.35 2.90
C LEU A 134 5.07 -12.15 1.46
N THR A 135 4.88 -13.19 0.64
CA THR A 135 5.21 -13.18 -0.80
C THR A 135 3.97 -13.39 -1.65
N GLY A 136 4.04 -12.99 -2.92
CA GLY A 136 3.00 -13.17 -3.93
C GLY A 136 2.74 -14.62 -4.32
N LEU A 137 3.56 -15.58 -3.85
CA LEU A 137 3.35 -17.01 -4.10
C LEU A 137 1.99 -17.50 -3.62
N HIS A 138 1.40 -16.85 -2.62
CA HIS A 138 0.06 -17.16 -2.14
C HIS A 138 -1.04 -16.98 -3.21
N TYR A 139 -0.83 -16.11 -4.21
CA TYR A 139 -1.80 -15.93 -5.30
C TYR A 139 -1.95 -17.14 -6.21
N TYR A 140 -0.94 -18.01 -6.25
CA TYR A 140 -0.89 -19.21 -7.10
C TYR A 140 -1.25 -20.48 -6.33
N HIS A 141 -1.84 -20.33 -5.14
CA HIS A 141 -2.30 -21.46 -4.34
C HIS A 141 -3.48 -22.18 -5.04
N GLN A 142 -3.51 -23.52 -4.96
CA GLN A 142 -4.53 -24.33 -5.64
C GLN A 142 -5.95 -24.12 -5.08
N ASP A 143 -6.05 -23.85 -3.78
CA ASP A 143 -7.31 -23.38 -3.18
C ASP A 143 -7.51 -21.89 -3.49
N TRP A 144 -8.58 -21.61 -4.23
CA TRP A 144 -8.98 -20.27 -4.61
C TRP A 144 -9.26 -19.37 -3.40
N PHE A 145 -9.86 -19.90 -2.32
CA PHE A 145 -10.17 -19.09 -1.14
C PHE A 145 -8.90 -18.66 -0.41
N HIS A 146 -7.92 -19.55 -0.31
CA HIS A 146 -6.59 -19.19 0.16
C HIS A 146 -6.00 -18.08 -0.69
N ALA A 147 -5.93 -18.24 -2.02
CA ALA A 147 -5.32 -17.24 -2.89
C ALA A 147 -6.03 -15.88 -2.83
N ALA A 148 -7.37 -15.89 -2.82
CA ALA A 148 -8.19 -14.68 -2.73
C ALA A 148 -7.98 -13.92 -1.40
N ALA A 149 -7.70 -14.61 -0.29
CA ALA A 149 -7.49 -13.99 1.02
C ALA A 149 -6.24 -13.09 1.09
N TYR A 150 -5.31 -13.23 0.14
CA TYR A 150 -4.07 -12.43 0.08
C TYR A 150 -4.17 -11.24 -0.88
N VAL A 151 -5.31 -11.05 -1.56
CA VAL A 151 -5.50 -9.98 -2.54
C VAL A 151 -5.45 -8.62 -1.84
N THR A 152 -4.44 -7.83 -2.19
CA THR A 152 -4.22 -6.47 -1.71
C THR A 152 -3.51 -5.66 -2.77
N VAL A 153 -3.45 -4.33 -2.57
CA VAL A 153 -2.91 -3.40 -3.55
C VAL A 153 -1.99 -2.38 -2.86
N PRO A 154 -0.80 -2.10 -3.42
CA PRO A 154 -0.15 -2.88 -4.49
C PRO A 154 0.03 -4.37 -4.10
N PRO A 155 0.11 -5.32 -5.05
CA PRO A 155 0.10 -6.75 -4.74
C PRO A 155 1.36 -7.17 -3.97
N LEU A 156 1.28 -8.31 -3.26
CA LEU A 156 2.46 -8.98 -2.74
C LEU A 156 3.36 -9.42 -3.92
N ARG A 157 4.67 -9.25 -3.80
CA ARG A 157 5.59 -9.52 -4.90
C ARG A 157 6.09 -10.97 -4.92
N LEU A 158 6.27 -11.53 -6.11
CA LEU A 158 6.75 -12.90 -6.29
C LEU A 158 8.20 -13.09 -5.84
N ASP A 159 9.05 -12.07 -5.97
CA ASP A 159 10.44 -12.15 -5.51
C ASP A 159 10.49 -12.28 -3.98
N THR A 160 11.03 -13.42 -3.54
CA THR A 160 11.13 -13.80 -2.13
C THR A 160 12.10 -12.93 -1.32
N ASN A 161 12.95 -12.14 -1.98
CA ASN A 161 13.84 -11.19 -1.32
C ASN A 161 13.13 -9.88 -0.95
N THR A 162 11.97 -9.59 -1.54
CA THR A 162 11.28 -8.30 -1.40
C THR A 162 11.04 -7.92 0.06
N SER A 163 10.49 -8.83 0.86
CA SER A 163 10.19 -8.57 2.27
C SER A 163 11.45 -8.24 3.09
N ALA A 164 12.52 -9.01 2.90
CA ALA A 164 13.79 -8.76 3.59
C ALA A 164 14.41 -7.42 3.14
N TYR A 165 14.30 -7.09 1.87
CA TYR A 165 14.78 -5.83 1.32
C TYR A 165 14.02 -4.63 1.91
N LEU A 166 12.68 -4.67 1.90
CA LEU A 166 11.85 -3.63 2.50
C LEU A 166 12.16 -3.44 3.99
N MET A 167 12.33 -4.54 4.73
CA MET A 167 12.74 -4.50 6.14
C MET A 167 14.12 -3.84 6.33
N SER A 168 15.06 -4.06 5.41
CA SER A 168 16.37 -3.40 5.45
C SER A 168 16.26 -1.89 5.20
N LEU A 169 15.38 -1.47 4.30
CA LEU A 169 15.11 -0.06 4.06
C LEU A 169 14.47 0.59 5.28
N LEU A 170 13.50 -0.09 5.93
CA LEU A 170 12.86 0.36 7.18
C LEU A 170 13.91 0.61 8.27
N ALA A 171 14.85 -0.31 8.42
CA ALA A 171 15.91 -0.22 9.42
C ALA A 171 16.91 0.91 9.15
N ASN A 172 17.22 1.19 7.89
CA ASN A 172 18.38 2.02 7.52
C ASN A 172 18.04 3.42 7.00
N PHE A 173 16.91 3.61 6.33
CA PHE A 173 16.67 4.83 5.51
C PHE A 173 15.37 5.55 5.83
N LEU A 174 14.60 5.01 6.75
CA LEU A 174 13.17 5.18 6.71
C LEU A 174 12.70 5.54 8.13
N GLY A 175 12.49 6.84 8.37
CA GLY A 175 11.58 7.32 9.42
C GLY A 175 10.13 6.95 9.07
N THR A 176 9.88 5.66 8.91
CA THR A 176 8.68 5.06 8.36
C THR A 176 8.00 4.23 9.41
N SER A 177 6.68 4.32 9.47
CA SER A 177 5.89 3.54 10.38
C SER A 177 5.47 2.24 9.70
N LEU A 178 5.57 1.11 10.40
CA LEU A 178 4.78 -0.08 10.09
C LEU A 178 3.37 0.19 10.61
N HIS A 179 2.38 0.28 9.72
CA HIS A 179 0.97 0.33 10.11
C HIS A 179 0.27 -0.97 9.70
N GLY A 180 -0.36 -1.61 10.69
CA GLY A 180 -1.18 -2.81 10.54
C GLY A 180 -2.65 -2.51 10.77
N TYR A 181 -3.28 -1.73 9.89
CA TYR A 181 -4.75 -1.65 9.82
C TYR A 181 -5.23 -2.00 8.42
N PRO A 182 -5.41 -3.28 8.13
CA PRO A 182 -6.19 -3.70 6.97
C PRO A 182 -7.69 -3.53 7.25
N THR A 183 -8.45 -3.18 6.21
CA THR A 183 -9.89 -3.41 6.17
C THR A 183 -10.14 -4.92 6.21
N PRO A 184 -10.74 -5.47 7.27
CA PRO A 184 -11.03 -6.90 7.32
C PRO A 184 -12.11 -7.24 6.29
N VAL A 185 -11.79 -8.10 5.32
CA VAL A 185 -12.82 -8.77 4.52
C VAL A 185 -13.32 -9.94 5.36
N GLY A 186 -14.39 -9.72 6.12
CA GLY A 186 -15.00 -10.80 6.91
C GLY A 186 -15.57 -11.90 6.02
N HIS A 187 -15.62 -13.14 6.52
CA HIS A 187 -16.24 -14.29 5.86
C HIS A 187 -17.73 -14.07 5.46
N HIS A 188 -18.37 -13.01 5.93
CA HIS A 188 -19.75 -12.63 5.61
C HIS A 188 -19.88 -11.37 4.73
N SER A 189 -18.77 -10.74 4.31
CA SER A 189 -18.79 -9.57 3.43
C SER A 189 -18.84 -9.95 1.95
N LEU A 190 -19.64 -10.97 1.60
CA LEU A 190 -20.04 -11.23 0.22
C LEU A 190 -21.03 -10.12 -0.17
N GLY A 191 -20.49 -8.97 -0.60
CA GLY A 191 -21.24 -8.05 -1.44
C GLY A 191 -21.77 -8.83 -2.64
N ALA A 192 -23.07 -8.68 -2.92
CA ALA A 192 -23.75 -9.41 -3.98
C ALA A 192 -22.93 -9.40 -5.29
N PRO A 193 -22.88 -10.52 -6.04
CA PRO A 193 -22.12 -10.59 -7.27
C PRO A 193 -22.67 -9.57 -8.27
N PHE A 194 -21.87 -8.59 -8.65
CA PHE A 194 -22.12 -7.82 -9.87
C PHE A 194 -21.94 -8.78 -11.06
N PRO A 195 -22.81 -8.72 -12.07
CA PRO A 195 -22.73 -9.64 -13.20
C PRO A 195 -21.47 -9.35 -14.04
N GLY A 196 -20.48 -10.24 -13.97
CA GLY A 196 -19.28 -10.26 -14.81
C GLY A 196 -17.98 -10.44 -14.01
N HIS A 197 -17.28 -11.55 -14.22
CA HIS A 197 -15.89 -11.91 -13.81
C HIS A 197 -15.41 -11.57 -12.37
N PRO A 198 -15.31 -12.57 -11.46
CA PRO A 198 -15.23 -12.34 -10.01
C PRO A 198 -13.86 -11.99 -9.39
N ALA A 199 -12.70 -12.32 -9.97
CA ALA A 199 -11.42 -12.20 -9.23
C ALA A 199 -10.82 -10.78 -9.18
N LEU A 200 -10.95 -9.97 -10.23
CA LEU A 200 -10.52 -8.56 -10.22
C LEU A 200 -11.49 -7.64 -9.45
N GLN A 201 -12.58 -8.21 -8.94
CA GLN A 201 -13.58 -7.53 -8.11
C GLN A 201 -13.51 -7.96 -6.64
N ALA A 202 -12.56 -8.83 -6.27
CA ALA A 202 -12.36 -9.19 -4.88
C ALA A 202 -12.02 -7.92 -4.07
N PRO A 203 -12.68 -7.70 -2.91
CA PRO A 203 -12.38 -6.55 -2.06
C PRO A 203 -10.90 -6.60 -1.65
N HIS A 204 -10.19 -5.51 -1.86
CA HIS A 204 -8.76 -5.42 -1.53
C HIS A 204 -8.55 -5.32 -0.02
N GLY A 205 -7.69 -6.19 0.54
CA GLY A 205 -7.23 -6.10 1.92
C GLY A 205 -6.94 -7.47 2.54
N VAL A 206 -5.81 -7.58 3.23
CA VAL A 206 -5.43 -8.80 3.98
C VAL A 206 -5.48 -8.51 5.47
N SER A 207 -6.24 -9.27 6.25
CA SER A 207 -6.22 -9.14 7.71
C SER A 207 -4.90 -9.67 8.30
N ALA A 208 -4.18 -8.84 9.06
CA ALA A 208 -3.12 -9.32 9.92
C ALA A 208 -3.74 -9.73 11.27
N PRO A 209 -3.59 -10.98 11.75
CA PRO A 209 -3.98 -11.30 13.11
C PRO A 209 -3.13 -10.48 14.08
N PHE A 210 -3.75 -9.97 15.16
CA PHE A 210 -3.07 -9.31 16.27
C PHE A 210 -2.11 -10.32 16.93
N HIS A 211 -0.86 -10.38 16.47
CA HIS A 211 0.23 -10.90 17.29
C HIS A 211 0.78 -9.70 18.05
N GLY A 212 0.29 -9.55 19.28
CA GLY A 212 0.61 -8.43 20.15
C GLY A 212 2.12 -8.18 20.20
N TYR A 213 2.50 -6.92 20.04
CA TYR A 213 3.84 -6.47 20.39
C TYR A 213 4.18 -6.96 21.81
N PRO A 214 5.34 -7.60 22.04
CA PRO A 214 5.83 -7.74 23.40
C PRO A 214 6.15 -6.33 23.91
N SER A 215 5.35 -5.85 24.85
CA SER A 215 5.60 -4.58 25.54
C SER A 215 6.96 -4.64 26.25
N PRO A 216 7.84 -3.63 26.09
CA PRO A 216 9.10 -3.52 26.85
C PRO A 216 8.88 -3.21 28.35
N TRP A 217 7.63 -3.19 28.83
CA TRP A 217 7.24 -2.93 30.21
C TRP A 217 6.50 -4.10 30.86
N ALA A 218 6.93 -5.34 30.61
CA ALA A 218 6.53 -6.46 31.46
C ALA A 218 7.39 -6.44 32.74
N PRO A 219 6.84 -6.15 33.93
CA PRO A 219 7.59 -6.33 35.16
C PRO A 219 7.84 -7.82 35.38
N HIS A 220 9.07 -8.17 35.71
CA HIS A 220 9.38 -9.44 36.33
C HIS A 220 8.55 -9.62 37.60
N SER A 221 7.63 -10.58 37.59
CA SER A 221 7.15 -11.21 38.82
C SER A 221 6.91 -12.69 38.56
N LEU A 222 7.85 -13.48 39.05
CA LEU A 222 7.66 -14.87 39.46
C LEU A 222 6.42 -14.98 40.36
N GLY A 223 5.61 -16.02 40.16
CA GLY A 223 4.50 -16.34 41.06
C GLY A 223 3.57 -17.42 40.53
N THR A 224 3.88 -18.64 40.91
CA THR A 224 3.04 -19.86 40.96
C THR A 224 1.54 -19.66 41.17
N GLU A 225 0.69 -20.39 40.43
CA GLU A 225 -0.17 -21.49 40.89
C GLU A 225 -1.30 -21.81 39.88
N PHE A 226 -1.45 -23.10 39.55
CA PHE A 226 -2.62 -23.68 38.86
C PHE A 226 -3.77 -23.89 39.86
N PRO A 227 -5.02 -24.05 39.36
CA PRO A 227 -5.72 -25.29 39.71
C PRO A 227 -6.46 -25.93 38.51
N GLY A 228 -6.42 -27.26 38.48
CA GLY A 228 -7.17 -28.13 37.56
C GLY A 228 -6.36 -29.35 37.12
#